data_AF-A0A4W5LFF8-F1
#
_entry.id   AF-A0A4W5LFF8-F1
#
_cell.length_a   1.000
_cell.length_b   1.000
_cell.length_c   1.000
_cell.angle_alpha   90.00
_cell.angle_beta   90.00
_cell.angle_gamma   90.00
#
_symmetry.space_group_name_H-M   'P 1'
#
loop_
_entity.id
_entity.type
_entity.pdbx_description
1 polymer ?
#
loop_
_entity_poly.entity_id
_entity_poly.type
_entity_poly.pdbx_seq_one_letter_code
_entity_poly.pdbx_strand_id
1 'polypeptide(L)'
;MIGHKPNLFWQITWRFVSPTIMFVIFVFYFITKVQETPMYKAWNPESDNFPTLEEKEYPTWIFAIIFLLAGIPGLSIPLTAVYKCLRNRCCKKDYEFKQDDLNTIAKQVHLTDEATKNKPDIPETADGR
;
A
#
# COMPACT_ATOMS: atom_id res chain seq x y z
N MET A 1 8.07 7.19 27.72
CA MET A 1 8.74 6.25 28.66
C MET A 1 9.88 6.90 29.43
N ILE A 2 10.55 7.94 28.91
CA ILE A 2 11.27 8.91 29.75
C ILE A 2 10.30 10.06 30.04
N GLY A 3 10.11 10.45 31.30
CA GLY A 3 9.11 11.41 31.78
C GLY A 3 9.31 12.88 31.35
N HIS A 4 10.15 13.14 30.34
CA HIS A 4 10.45 14.48 29.83
C HIS A 4 10.29 14.52 28.31
N LYS A 5 9.81 15.66 27.79
CA LYS A 5 9.69 15.85 26.33
C LYS A 5 11.06 16.00 25.68
N PRO A 6 11.32 15.41 24.50
CA PRO A 6 12.58 15.59 23.79
C PRO A 6 12.79 17.05 23.40
N ASN A 7 14.03 17.52 23.55
CA ASN A 7 14.45 18.88 23.24
C ASN A 7 14.23 19.21 21.75
N LEU A 8 14.06 20.49 21.41
CA LEU A 8 13.77 20.98 20.05
C LEU A 8 14.81 20.49 19.03
N PHE A 9 16.09 20.48 19.40
CA PHE A 9 17.17 19.91 18.58
C PHE A 9 16.85 18.49 18.09
N TRP A 10 16.31 17.67 18.98
CA TRP A 10 16.04 16.28 18.70
C TRP A 10 14.81 16.11 17.79
N GLN A 11 13.79 16.95 17.98
CA GLN A 11 12.62 16.98 17.10
C GLN A 11 12.99 17.41 15.67
N ILE A 12 13.82 18.45 15.52
CA ILE A 12 14.26 18.93 14.21
C ILE A 12 15.12 17.88 13.52
N THR A 13 16.06 17.28 14.25
CA THR A 13 16.97 16.27 13.70
C THR A 13 16.20 15.07 13.15
N TRP A 14 15.17 14.61 13.88
CA TRP A 14 14.38 13.46 13.47
C TRP A 14 13.34 13.75 12.40
N ARG A 15 12.76 14.95 12.41
CA ARG A 15 11.70 15.32 11.47
C ARG A 15 12.25 15.79 10.12
N PHE A 16 13.39 16.45 10.10
CA PHE A 16 13.91 17.11 8.91
C PHE A 16 15.28 16.58 8.51
N VAL A 17 16.26 16.64 9.41
CA VAL A 17 17.67 16.34 9.05
C VAL A 17 17.83 14.88 8.60
N SER A 18 17.32 13.93 9.39
CA SER A 18 17.43 12.50 9.07
C SER A 18 16.71 12.13 7.76
N PRO A 19 15.42 12.49 7.56
CA PRO A 19 14.74 12.23 6.31
C PRO A 19 15.41 12.88 5.10
N THR A 20 15.87 14.13 5.22
CA THR A 20 16.53 14.84 4.12
C THR A 20 17.83 14.17 3.72
N ILE A 21 18.70 13.82 4.67
CA ILE A 21 19.97 13.15 4.35
C ILE A 21 19.72 11.79 3.71
N MET A 22 18.79 11.01 4.25
CA MET A 22 18.41 9.71 3.67
C MET A 22 17.88 9.86 2.24
N PHE A 23 17.05 10.86 1.99
CA PHE A 23 16.53 11.14 0.65
C PHE A 23 17.64 11.54 -0.32
N VAL A 24 18.56 12.42 0.08
CA VAL A 24 19.69 12.85 -0.76
C VAL A 24 20.56 11.66 -1.14
N ILE A 25 20.96 10.83 -0.16
CA ILE A 25 21.78 9.63 -0.42
C ILE A 25 21.04 8.67 -1.36
N PHE A 26 19.74 8.48 -1.18
CA PHE A 26 18.92 7.63 -2.05
C PHE A 26 18.88 8.15 -3.50
N VAL A 27 18.70 9.45 -3.70
CA VAL A 27 18.69 10.05 -5.05
C VAL A 27 20.05 9.92 -5.71
N PHE A 28 21.14 10.23 -5.00
CA PHE A 28 22.50 10.05 -5.52
C PHE A 28 22.77 8.59 -5.90
N TYR A 29 22.41 7.65 -5.02
CA TYR A 29 22.51 6.22 -5.30
C TYR A 29 21.74 5.82 -6.56
N PHE A 30 20.53 6.34 -6.74
CA PHE A 30 19.74 6.04 -7.93
C PHE A 30 20.39 6.59 -9.21
N ILE A 31 20.89 7.83 -9.17
CA ILE A 31 21.57 8.46 -10.32
C ILE A 31 22.81 7.66 -10.70
N THR A 32 23.69 7.33 -9.75
CA THR A 32 24.92 6.58 -10.04
C THR A 32 24.59 5.19 -10.59
N LYS A 33 23.59 4.51 -10.02
CA LYS A 33 23.16 3.18 -10.48
C LYS A 33 22.54 3.16 -11.87
N VAL A 34 21.90 4.26 -12.30
CA VAL A 34 21.33 4.36 -13.65
C VAL A 34 22.41 4.71 -14.68
N GLN A 35 23.47 5.42 -14.29
CA GLN A 35 24.57 5.82 -15.17
C GLN A 35 25.64 4.72 -15.34
N GLU A 36 25.92 3.95 -14.29
CA GLU A 36 26.94 2.90 -14.32
C GLU A 36 26.40 1.60 -14.93
N THR A 37 27.13 1.02 -15.90
CA THR A 37 26.87 -0.35 -16.35
C THR A 37 27.40 -1.34 -15.32
N PRO A 38 26.62 -2.36 -14.91
CA PRO A 38 27.09 -3.34 -13.96
C PRO A 38 28.19 -4.19 -14.60
N MET A 39 29.42 -4.08 -14.09
CA MET A 39 30.56 -4.90 -14.49
C MET A 39 30.95 -5.89 -13.38
N TYR A 40 31.48 -7.04 -13.77
CA TYR A 40 32.06 -8.03 -12.87
C TYR A 40 33.48 -8.36 -13.27
N LYS A 41 34.29 -8.71 -12.26
CA LYS A 41 35.67 -9.14 -12.45
C LYS A 41 35.69 -10.64 -12.70
N ALA A 42 36.13 -11.03 -13.90
CA ALA A 42 36.26 -12.42 -14.33
C ALA A 42 37.74 -12.85 -14.28
N TRP A 43 37.98 -14.07 -13.82
CA TRP A 43 39.28 -14.70 -13.94
C TRP A 43 39.39 -15.35 -15.32
N ASN A 44 40.21 -14.76 -16.21
CA ASN A 44 40.41 -15.25 -17.55
C ASN A 44 41.91 -15.55 -17.80
N PRO A 45 42.33 -16.83 -17.82
CA PRO A 45 43.72 -17.21 -18.05
C PRO A 45 44.21 -16.93 -19.48
N GLU A 46 43.32 -16.66 -20.41
CA GLU A 46 43.63 -16.36 -21.82
C GLU A 46 43.64 -14.84 -22.10
N SER A 47 43.53 -13.99 -21.07
CA SER A 47 43.54 -12.54 -21.25
C SER A 47 44.94 -11.99 -21.52
N ASP A 48 45.04 -11.01 -22.43
CA ASP A 48 46.31 -10.36 -22.79
C ASP A 48 47.01 -9.69 -21.59
N ASN A 49 46.25 -9.32 -20.55
CA ASN A 49 46.74 -8.67 -19.35
C ASN A 49 46.85 -9.63 -18.14
N PHE A 50 46.93 -10.94 -18.37
CA PHE A 50 47.11 -11.91 -17.29
C PHE A 50 48.36 -11.57 -16.45
N PRO A 51 48.31 -11.59 -15.09
CA PRO A 51 47.29 -12.15 -14.19
C PRO A 51 46.24 -11.15 -13.66
N THR A 52 46.01 -10.03 -14.35
CA THR A 52 44.99 -9.06 -13.90
C THR A 52 43.57 -9.54 -14.18
N LEU A 53 42.63 -9.16 -13.31
CA LEU A 53 41.21 -9.51 -13.46
C LEU A 53 40.59 -8.73 -14.62
N GLU A 54 39.95 -9.42 -15.54
CA GLU A 54 39.26 -8.81 -16.68
C GLU A 54 37.88 -8.29 -16.24
N GLU A 55 37.57 -7.03 -16.56
CA GLU A 55 36.25 -6.45 -16.28
C GLU A 55 35.30 -6.79 -17.44
N LYS A 56 34.23 -7.53 -17.14
CA LYS A 56 33.20 -7.92 -18.10
C LYS A 56 31.85 -7.33 -17.71
N GLU A 57 31.07 -6.95 -18.71
CA GLU A 57 29.71 -6.43 -18.49
C GLU A 57 28.74 -7.56 -18.14
N TYR A 58 27.81 -7.30 -17.23
CA TYR A 58 26.71 -8.22 -16.99
C TYR A 58 25.72 -8.20 -18.17
N PRO A 59 25.14 -9.36 -18.51
CA PRO A 59 24.08 -9.41 -19.52
C PRO A 59 22.81 -8.70 -19.05
N THR A 60 22.03 -8.16 -19.99
CA THR A 60 20.85 -7.32 -19.73
C THR A 60 19.77 -7.99 -18.88
N TRP A 61 19.66 -9.33 -18.87
CA TRP A 61 18.69 -10.03 -18.03
C TRP A 61 18.96 -9.87 -16.53
N ILE A 62 20.17 -9.46 -16.12
CA ILE A 62 20.50 -9.24 -14.70
C ILE A 62 19.61 -8.17 -14.07
N PHE A 63 19.21 -7.15 -14.85
CA PHE A 63 18.35 -6.08 -14.35
C PHE A 63 16.99 -6.61 -13.90
N ALA A 64 16.48 -7.67 -14.53
CA ALA A 64 15.25 -8.33 -14.09
C ALA A 64 15.42 -8.97 -12.71
N ILE A 65 16.57 -9.60 -12.44
CA ILE A 65 16.87 -10.19 -11.12
C ILE A 65 17.05 -9.09 -10.07
N ILE A 66 17.78 -8.02 -10.39
CA ILE A 66 17.96 -6.88 -9.49
C ILE A 66 16.60 -6.27 -9.10
N PHE A 67 15.71 -6.08 -10.09
CA PHE A 67 14.38 -5.57 -9.85
C PHE A 67 13.52 -6.52 -9.00
N LEU A 68 13.63 -7.83 -9.22
CA LEU A 68 12.94 -8.83 -8.42
C LEU A 68 13.40 -8.79 -6.94
N LEU A 69 14.71 -8.75 -6.71
CA LEU A 69 15.30 -8.82 -5.37
C LEU A 69 15.18 -7.51 -4.59
N ALA A 70 15.49 -6.37 -5.22
CA ALA A 70 15.53 -5.08 -4.55
C ALA A 70 14.26 -4.25 -4.81
N GLY A 71 13.70 -4.36 -6.02
CA GLY A 71 12.52 -3.60 -6.43
C GLY A 71 11.24 -4.06 -5.72
N ILE A 72 10.93 -5.36 -5.71
CA ILE A 72 9.68 -5.86 -5.09
C ILE A 72 9.57 -5.48 -3.60
N PRO A 73 10.60 -5.73 -2.74
CA PRO A 73 10.52 -5.33 -1.34
C PRO A 73 10.42 -3.81 -1.18
N GLY A 74 11.18 -3.04 -1.97
CA GLY A 74 11.15 -1.58 -1.93
C GLY A 74 9.82 -0.98 -2.35
N LEU A 75 9.17 -1.55 -3.37
CA LEU A 75 7.89 -1.07 -3.90
C LEU A 75 6.69 -1.52 -3.05
N SER A 76 6.82 -2.60 -2.27
CA SER A 76 5.72 -3.14 -1.48
C SER A 76 5.11 -2.12 -0.51
N ILE A 77 5.95 -1.29 0.13
CA ILE A 77 5.49 -0.28 1.11
C ILE A 77 4.62 0.81 0.45
N PRO A 78 5.07 1.53 -0.60
CA PRO A 78 4.22 2.50 -1.26
C PRO A 78 3.04 1.84 -1.97
N LEU A 79 3.21 0.66 -2.56
CA LEU A 79 2.14 -0.02 -3.29
C LEU A 79 1.00 -0.45 -2.36
N THR A 80 1.33 -0.99 -1.18
CA THR A 80 0.32 -1.34 -0.17
C THR A 80 -0.35 -0.10 0.42
N ALA A 81 0.38 0.99 0.63
CA ALA A 81 -0.20 2.27 1.07
C ALA A 81 -1.18 2.84 0.05
N VAL A 82 -0.81 2.83 -1.25
CA VAL A 82 -1.66 3.26 -2.36
C VAL A 82 -2.87 2.35 -2.49
N TYR A 83 -2.69 1.03 -2.47
CA TYR A 83 -3.78 0.05 -2.51
C TYR A 83 -4.77 0.26 -1.36
N LYS A 84 -4.28 0.45 -0.14
CA LYS A 84 -5.13 0.72 1.03
C LYS A 84 -5.82 2.08 0.93
N CYS A 85 -5.14 3.10 0.41
CA CYS A 85 -5.73 4.42 0.17
C CYS A 85 -6.86 4.34 -0.87
N LEU A 86 -6.64 3.66 -2.00
CA LEU A 86 -7.63 3.41 -3.04
C LEU A 86 -8.82 2.61 -2.49
N ARG A 87 -8.56 1.52 -1.75
CA ARG A 87 -9.61 0.72 -1.13
C ARG A 87 -10.42 1.53 -0.12
N ASN A 88 -9.77 2.34 0.71
CA ASN A 88 -10.45 3.23 1.64
C ASN A 88 -11.21 4.36 0.95
N ARG A 89 -10.85 4.76 -0.27
CA ARG A 89 -11.59 5.80 -1.01
C ARG A 89 -12.76 5.23 -1.82
N CYS A 90 -12.61 4.02 -2.35
CA CYS A 90 -13.65 3.35 -3.14
C CYS A 90 -14.62 2.55 -2.25
N CYS A 91 -14.11 1.61 -1.43
CA CYS A 91 -14.96 0.74 -0.62
C CYS A 91 -15.58 1.42 0.61
N LYS A 92 -15.08 2.59 1.04
CA LYS A 92 -15.77 3.37 2.09
C LYS A 92 -17.17 3.78 1.67
N LYS A 93 -17.32 4.19 0.41
CA LYS A 93 -18.62 4.63 -0.12
C LYS A 93 -19.59 3.47 -0.26
N ASP A 94 -19.09 2.30 -0.68
CA ASP A 94 -19.93 1.13 -0.91
C ASP A 94 -20.45 0.48 0.37
N TYR A 95 -19.64 0.44 1.46
CA TYR A 95 -20.15 -0.09 2.73
C TYR A 95 -21.16 0.85 3.38
N GLU A 96 -20.94 2.17 3.29
CA GLU A 96 -21.76 3.16 3.98
C GLU A 96 -23.15 3.22 3.33
N PHE A 97 -23.18 3.23 1.99
CA PHE A 97 -24.40 3.11 1.20
C PHE A 97 -25.17 1.81 1.46
N LYS A 98 -24.47 0.66 1.54
CA LYS A 98 -25.12 -0.63 1.80
C LYS A 98 -25.67 -0.75 3.22
N GLN A 99 -25.00 -0.14 4.20
CA GLN A 99 -25.46 -0.12 5.59
C GLN A 99 -26.74 0.73 5.74
N ASP A 100 -26.80 1.89 5.08
CA ASP A 100 -27.98 2.77 5.12
C ASP A 100 -29.22 2.14 4.49
N ASP A 101 -29.05 1.40 3.38
CA ASP A 101 -30.15 0.70 2.71
C ASP A 101 -30.71 -0.43 3.59
N LEU A 102 -29.83 -1.23 4.22
CA LEU A 102 -30.24 -2.28 5.15
C LEU A 102 -30.96 -1.74 6.38
N ASN A 103 -30.45 -0.65 6.95
CA ASN A 103 -31.08 0.02 8.10
C ASN A 103 -32.47 0.57 7.73
N THR A 104 -32.61 1.11 6.51
CA THR A 104 -33.89 1.61 6.00
C THR A 104 -34.88 0.48 5.84
N ILE A 105 -34.50 -0.62 5.17
CA ILE A 105 -35.37 -1.79 4.99
C ILE A 105 -35.78 -2.40 6.34
N ALA A 106 -34.83 -2.58 7.26
CA ALA A 106 -35.12 -3.11 8.60
C ALA A 106 -36.15 -2.24 9.35
N LYS A 107 -36.05 -0.91 9.22
CA LYS A 107 -37.01 0.02 9.82
C LYS A 107 -38.40 -0.08 9.18
N GLN A 108 -38.50 -0.22 7.86
CA GLN A 108 -39.78 -0.41 7.16
C GLN A 108 -40.48 -1.70 7.61
N VAL A 109 -39.73 -2.80 7.74
CA VAL A 109 -40.27 -4.08 8.21
C VAL A 109 -40.75 -3.98 9.65
N HIS A 110 -39.98 -3.35 10.53
CA HIS A 110 -40.39 -3.16 11.93
C HIS A 110 -41.66 -2.31 12.07
N LEU A 111 -41.77 -1.22 11.29
CA LEU A 111 -42.98 -0.39 11.25
C LEU A 111 -44.19 -1.15 10.70
N THR A 112 -43.98 -2.03 9.73
CA THR A 112 -45.04 -2.88 9.17
C THR A 112 -45.53 -3.87 10.21
N ASP A 113 -44.62 -4.54 10.92
CA ASP A 113 -44.94 -5.52 11.96
C ASP A 113 -45.74 -4.88 13.12
N GLU A 114 -45.29 -3.72 13.60
CA GLU A 114 -46.00 -2.90 14.60
C GLU A 114 -47.38 -2.42 14.12
N ALA A 115 -47.52 -2.08 12.82
CA ALA A 115 -48.80 -1.68 12.24
C ALA A 115 -49.77 -2.86 12.11
N THR A 116 -49.30 -4.06 11.74
CA THR A 116 -50.12 -5.29 11.73
C THR A 116 -50.54 -5.70 13.12
N LYS A 117 -49.65 -5.58 14.11
CA LYS A 117 -49.95 -5.91 15.51
C LYS A 117 -50.99 -4.97 16.13
N ASN A 118 -51.00 -3.70 15.72
CA ASN A 118 -51.96 -2.70 16.19
C ASN A 118 -53.21 -2.59 15.30
N LYS A 119 -53.37 -3.43 14.27
CA LYS A 119 -54.57 -3.44 13.42
C LYS A 119 -55.71 -4.11 14.20
N PRO A 120 -56.84 -3.43 14.44
CA PRO A 120 -57.98 -4.07 15.10
C PRO A 120 -58.53 -5.18 14.21
N ASP A 121 -58.83 -6.34 14.82
CA ASP A 121 -59.50 -7.47 14.18
C ASP A 121 -60.90 -7.04 13.75
N ILE A 122 -61.03 -6.60 12.50
CA ILE A 122 -62.35 -6.42 11.89
C ILE A 122 -62.78 -7.81 11.41
N PRO A 123 -63.85 -8.40 11.97
CA PRO A 123 -64.33 -9.69 11.51
C PRO A 123 -64.70 -9.60 10.04
N GLU A 124 -64.15 -10.52 9.26
CA GLU A 124 -64.44 -10.72 7.84
C GLU A 124 -65.95 -10.97 7.69
N THR A 125 -66.68 -9.93 7.27
CA THR A 125 -68.09 -10.05 6.96
C THR A 125 -68.19 -10.92 5.71
N ALA A 126 -68.61 -12.17 5.92
CA ALA A 126 -69.01 -13.09 4.87
C ALA A 126 -70.05 -12.41 3.96
N ASP A 127 -69.61 -11.95 2.79
CA ASP A 127 -70.52 -11.66 1.69
C ASP A 127 -70.70 -12.95 0.90
N GLY A 128 -71.77 -13.66 1.25
CA GLY A 128 -72.26 -14.79 0.52
C GLY A 128 -72.92 -14.34 -0.78
N ARG A 129 -72.39 -14.84 -1.90
CA ARG A 129 -73.19 -15.18 -3.06
C ARG A 129 -72.70 -16.50 -3.64
#